data_AF-A0A958P8U3-F1
#
_entry.id   AF-A0A958P8U3-F1
#
_cell.length_a   1.000
_cell.length_b   1.000
_cell.length_c   1.000
_cell.angle_alpha   90.00
_cell.angle_beta   90.00
_cell.angle_gamma   90.00
#
_symmetry.space_group_name_H-M   'P 1'
#
loop_
_entity.id
_entity.type
_entity.pdbx_description
1 polymer ?
#
loop_
_entity_poly.entity_id
_entity_poly.type
_entity_poly.pdbx_seq_one_letter_code
_entity_poly.pdbx_strand_id
1 'polypeptide(L)'
;MKTKSYLLSLVASVAVLAICSSPVRAEESRNPSSSASCKLVTGYVGTIIGTGASKSEAFSQAVQTCFDRRVNLFERARGTVVSMDRGQDFIDSCVNLQCVR
;
A
#
# COMPACT_ATOMS: atom_id res chain seq x y z
N MET A 1 -17.16 -56.04 -1.69
CA MET A 1 -15.71 -56.29 -1.54
C MET A 1 -15.15 -55.23 -0.58
N LYS A 2 -14.44 -55.67 0.47
CA LYS A 2 -13.91 -54.84 1.56
C LYS A 2 -12.43 -54.57 1.29
N THR A 3 -12.04 -53.32 1.10
CA THR A 3 -10.62 -52.91 1.12
C THR A 3 -10.46 -51.73 2.07
N LYS A 4 -9.49 -51.92 2.97
CA LYS A 4 -9.27 -51.18 4.20
C LYS A 4 -8.46 -49.91 3.93
N SER A 5 -8.90 -48.81 4.53
CA SER A 5 -8.18 -47.53 4.61
C SER A 5 -6.85 -47.68 5.34
N TYR A 6 -5.76 -47.31 4.67
CA TYR A 6 -4.45 -47.17 5.31
C TYR A 6 -4.28 -45.72 5.76
N LEU A 7 -4.52 -45.52 7.06
CA LEU A 7 -3.95 -44.48 7.88
C LEU A 7 -2.41 -44.60 7.81
N LEU A 8 -1.76 -43.66 7.14
CA LEU A 8 -0.32 -43.45 7.27
C LEU A 8 -0.08 -42.03 7.75
N SER A 9 0.06 -41.98 9.06
CA SER A 9 0.53 -40.88 9.89
C SER A 9 1.88 -40.41 9.39
N LEU A 10 1.96 -39.19 8.87
CA LEU A 10 3.23 -38.51 8.57
C LEU A 10 3.55 -37.59 9.74
N VAL A 11 4.58 -38.03 10.46
CA VAL A 11 5.05 -37.57 11.75
C VAL A 11 5.68 -36.18 11.59
N ALA A 12 5.32 -35.31 12.51
CA ALA A 12 5.86 -33.97 12.69
C ALA A 12 7.36 -34.00 12.99
N SER A 13 8.13 -33.27 12.18
CA SER A 13 9.50 -32.87 12.49
C SER A 13 9.79 -31.50 11.87
N VAL A 14 9.10 -30.46 12.35
CA VAL A 14 9.52 -29.09 12.06
C VAL A 14 10.52 -28.69 13.13
N ALA A 15 11.80 -28.81 12.79
CA ALA A 15 12.90 -28.33 13.60
C ALA A 15 12.76 -26.80 13.78
N VAL A 16 12.54 -26.37 15.01
CA VAL A 16 12.49 -24.96 15.40
C VAL A 16 13.91 -24.39 15.32
N LEU A 17 14.22 -23.70 14.23
CA LEU A 17 15.43 -22.88 14.12
C LEU A 17 15.25 -21.64 14.99
N ALA A 18 15.83 -21.68 16.19
CA ALA A 18 16.02 -20.51 17.04
C ALA A 18 17.08 -19.60 16.41
N ILE A 19 16.63 -18.67 15.56
CA ILE A 19 17.45 -17.60 15.01
C ILE A 19 17.58 -16.52 16.08
N CYS A 20 18.76 -16.43 16.69
CA CYS A 20 19.17 -15.33 17.55
C CYS A 20 19.05 -14.01 16.79
N SER A 21 17.93 -13.33 16.99
CA SER A 21 17.67 -12.02 16.42
C SER A 21 18.35 -10.99 17.32
N SER A 22 19.54 -10.54 16.93
CA SER A 22 20.20 -9.39 17.52
C SER A 22 19.27 -8.16 17.44
N PRO A 23 19.09 -7.38 18.52
CA PRO A 23 18.33 -6.14 18.44
C PRO A 23 19.14 -5.13 17.61
N VAL A 24 18.74 -4.94 16.34
CA VAL A 24 19.17 -3.78 15.55
C VAL A 24 18.58 -2.56 16.22
N ARG A 25 19.40 -1.92 17.05
CA ARG A 25 19.11 -0.64 17.67
C ARG A 25 19.37 0.43 16.61
N ALA A 26 18.39 0.67 15.76
CA ALA A 26 18.39 1.81 14.85
C ALA A 26 18.17 3.08 15.69
N GLU A 27 19.25 3.74 16.09
CA GLU A 27 19.19 5.15 16.48
C GLU A 27 18.93 5.97 15.21
N GLU A 28 17.65 6.22 14.94
CA GLU A 28 17.22 7.25 14.01
C GLU A 28 17.59 8.60 14.62
N SER A 29 18.78 9.08 14.24
CA SER A 29 19.20 10.46 14.41
C SER A 29 18.11 11.35 13.83
N ARG A 30 17.31 11.94 14.72
CA ARG A 30 16.34 13.00 14.41
C ARG A 30 17.11 14.26 14.03
N ASN A 31 17.72 14.23 12.86
CA ASN A 31 17.83 15.44 12.07
C ASN A 31 16.39 15.88 11.78
N PRO A 32 16.00 17.15 11.91
CA PRO A 32 14.79 17.66 11.28
C PRO A 32 14.98 17.55 9.77
N SER A 33 14.92 16.32 9.25
CA SER A 33 15.00 16.01 7.85
C SER A 33 13.79 16.69 7.27
N SER A 34 14.01 17.81 6.59
CA SER A 34 13.01 18.65 5.96
C SER A 34 12.22 17.76 4.99
N SER A 35 11.16 17.12 5.48
CA SER A 35 10.32 16.28 4.66
C SER A 35 9.63 17.17 3.65
N ALA A 36 9.76 16.83 2.38
CA ALA A 36 9.01 17.48 1.34
C ALA A 36 7.54 17.06 1.47
N SER A 37 6.63 18.01 1.24
CA SER A 37 5.20 17.75 1.18
C SER A 37 4.64 18.13 -0.18
N CYS A 38 3.67 17.37 -0.67
CA CYS A 38 2.89 17.67 -1.86
C CYS A 38 1.40 17.59 -1.55
N LYS A 39 0.69 18.69 -1.76
CA LYS A 39 -0.77 18.74 -1.62
C LYS A 39 -1.41 18.60 -3.00
N LEU A 40 -2.33 17.65 -3.16
CA LEU A 40 -3.17 17.49 -4.34
C LEU A 40 -4.61 17.88 -4.00
N VAL A 41 -5.21 18.74 -4.81
CA VAL A 41 -6.62 19.13 -4.69
C VAL A 41 -7.41 18.32 -5.71
N THR A 42 -8.06 17.27 -5.22
CA THR A 42 -8.84 16.34 -6.03
C THR A 42 -10.31 16.67 -5.86
N GLY A 43 -10.94 17.38 -6.81
CA GLY A 43 -12.30 17.96 -6.65
C GLY A 43 -13.31 17.08 -5.90
N TYR A 44 -13.52 15.84 -6.34
CA TYR A 44 -14.47 14.90 -5.71
C TYR A 44 -13.91 14.06 -4.56
N VAL A 45 -12.59 13.93 -4.46
CA VAL A 45 -11.91 13.03 -3.49
C VAL A 45 -11.37 13.82 -2.28
N GLY A 46 -11.42 15.16 -2.36
CA GLY A 46 -10.98 16.09 -1.32
C GLY A 46 -9.54 16.55 -1.50
N THR A 47 -8.88 16.84 -0.39
CA THR A 47 -7.46 17.18 -0.38
C THR A 47 -6.64 15.97 0.06
N ILE A 48 -5.52 15.75 -0.62
CA ILE A 48 -4.57 14.69 -0.32
C ILE A 48 -3.21 15.33 -0.10
N ILE A 49 -2.51 14.91 0.96
CA ILE A 49 -1.18 15.40 1.28
C ILE A 49 -0.26 14.19 1.32
N GLY A 50 0.69 14.15 0.41
CA GLY A 50 1.82 13.23 0.46
C GLY A 50 3.04 13.90 1.07
N THR A 51 3.89 13.11 1.68
CA THR A 51 5.12 13.47 2.39
C THR A 51 6.23 12.51 2.01
N GLY A 52 7.46 12.98 1.86
CA GLY A 52 8.60 12.14 1.51
C GLY A 52 9.93 12.84 1.73
N ALA A 53 11.03 12.14 1.48
CA ALA A 53 12.37 12.74 1.55
C ALA A 53 12.62 13.75 0.40
N SER A 54 11.86 13.62 -0.69
CA SER A 54 11.92 14.51 -1.86
C SER A 54 10.52 14.91 -2.33
N LYS A 55 10.43 16.00 -3.11
CA LYS A 55 9.16 16.42 -3.74
C LYS A 55 8.57 15.33 -4.64
N SER A 56 9.44 14.58 -5.31
CA SER A 56 9.05 13.45 -6.16
C SER A 56 8.40 12.34 -5.32
N GLU A 57 9.02 11.96 -4.19
CA GLU A 57 8.42 10.98 -3.28
C GLU A 57 7.10 11.46 -2.67
N ALA A 58 7.05 12.73 -2.23
CA ALA A 58 5.84 13.32 -1.70
C ALA A 58 4.71 13.33 -2.73
N PHE A 59 5.03 13.63 -4.01
CA PHE A 59 4.06 13.55 -5.10
C PHE A 59 3.62 12.12 -5.37
N SER A 60 4.54 11.17 -5.49
CA SER A 60 4.23 9.75 -5.69
C SER A 60 3.32 9.21 -4.59
N GLN A 61 3.59 9.53 -3.32
CA GLN A 61 2.73 9.13 -2.21
C GLN A 61 1.34 9.78 -2.31
N ALA A 62 1.26 11.06 -2.70
CA ALA A 62 -0.01 11.74 -2.89
C ALA A 62 -0.84 11.14 -4.04
N VAL A 63 -0.20 10.80 -5.16
CA VAL A 63 -0.83 10.15 -6.31
C VAL A 63 -1.34 8.76 -5.95
N GLN A 64 -0.54 7.96 -5.25
CA GLN A 64 -0.97 6.64 -4.78
C GLN A 64 -2.20 6.74 -3.87
N THR A 65 -2.17 7.67 -2.91
CA THR A 65 -3.30 7.93 -2.01
C THR A 65 -4.53 8.41 -2.79
N CYS A 66 -4.34 9.19 -3.87
CA CYS A 66 -5.41 9.61 -4.77
C CYS A 66 -6.07 8.43 -5.47
N PHE A 67 -5.28 7.51 -6.01
CA PHE A 67 -5.77 6.30 -6.65
C PHE A 67 -6.55 5.43 -5.66
N ASP A 68 -5.98 5.13 -4.49
CA ASP A 68 -6.61 4.28 -3.48
C ASP A 68 -7.96 4.84 -3.01
N ARG A 69 -8.03 6.16 -2.78
CA ARG A 69 -9.29 6.81 -2.41
C ARG A 69 -10.33 6.75 -3.53
N ARG A 70 -9.92 6.91 -4.80
CA ARG A 70 -10.84 6.79 -5.95
C ARG A 70 -11.39 5.38 -6.09
N VAL A 71 -10.52 4.37 -5.99
CA VAL A 71 -10.91 2.96 -5.98
C VAL A 71 -11.92 2.72 -4.85
N ASN A 72 -11.58 3.11 -3.63
CA ASN A 72 -12.44 2.92 -2.47
C ASN A 72 -13.80 3.61 -2.62
N LEU A 73 -13.83 4.85 -3.12
CA LEU A 73 -15.08 5.58 -3.38
C LEU A 73 -15.93 4.90 -4.45
N PHE A 74 -15.31 4.43 -5.53
CA PHE A 74 -16.02 3.73 -6.59
C PHE A 74 -16.61 2.41 -6.09
N GLU A 75 -15.82 1.59 -5.41
CA GLU A 75 -16.25 0.28 -4.91
C GLU A 75 -17.36 0.43 -3.86
N ARG A 76 -17.25 1.43 -2.98
CA ARG A 76 -18.32 1.75 -2.02
C ARG A 76 -19.60 2.23 -2.70
N ALA A 77 -19.49 3.02 -3.77
CA ALA A 77 -20.66 3.57 -4.46
C ALA A 77 -21.34 2.55 -5.39
N ARG A 78 -20.59 1.61 -5.97
CA ARG A 78 -21.09 0.67 -6.98
C ARG A 78 -21.26 -0.76 -6.47
N GLY A 79 -20.62 -1.12 -5.36
CA GLY A 79 -20.64 -2.49 -4.84
C GLY A 79 -19.90 -3.50 -5.72
N THR A 80 -18.97 -3.02 -6.56
CA THR A 80 -18.22 -3.83 -7.54
C THR A 80 -16.76 -3.42 -7.55
N VAL A 81 -15.86 -4.40 -7.73
CA VAL A 81 -14.42 -4.16 -7.88
C VAL A 81 -14.13 -3.36 -9.14
N VAL A 82 -13.12 -2.50 -9.07
CA VAL A 82 -12.66 -1.67 -10.20
C VAL A 82 -12.09 -2.55 -11.33
N SER A 83 -12.58 -2.35 -12.56
CA SER A 83 -11.99 -2.98 -13.75
C SER A 83 -10.64 -2.35 -14.10
N MET A 84 -9.78 -3.08 -14.81
CA MET A 84 -8.46 -2.57 -15.23
C MET A 84 -8.56 -1.25 -16.01
N ASP A 85 -9.48 -1.16 -16.98
CA ASP A 85 -9.67 0.07 -17.77
C ASP A 85 -10.05 1.26 -16.88
N ARG A 86 -10.93 1.02 -15.90
CA ARG A 86 -11.36 2.08 -14.97
C ARG A 86 -10.25 2.44 -13.97
N GLY A 87 -9.43 1.47 -13.59
CA GLY A 87 -8.24 1.72 -12.77
C GLY A 87 -7.27 2.65 -13.49
N GLN A 88 -7.06 2.45 -14.79
CA GLN A 88 -6.23 3.34 -15.59
C GLN A 88 -6.78 4.77 -15.64
N ASP A 89 -8.10 4.95 -15.84
CA ASP A 89 -8.73 6.27 -15.77
C ASP A 89 -8.46 6.98 -14.43
N PHE A 90 -8.43 6.23 -13.32
CA PHE A 90 -8.14 6.78 -11.99
C PHE A 90 -6.68 7.20 -11.86
N ILE A 91 -5.74 6.39 -12.35
CA ILE A 91 -4.32 6.73 -12.37
C ILE A 91 -4.11 8.01 -13.18
N ASP A 92 -4.62 8.06 -14.41
CA ASP A 92 -4.48 9.20 -15.32
C ASP A 92 -5.05 10.48 -14.69
N SER A 93 -6.17 10.37 -13.99
CA SER A 93 -6.76 11.52 -13.29
C SER A 93 -5.95 12.02 -12.09
N CYS A 94 -5.11 11.17 -11.47
CA CYS A 94 -4.31 11.51 -10.31
C CYS A 94 -2.91 12.03 -10.71
N VAL A 95 -2.29 11.45 -11.74
CA VAL A 95 -0.95 11.87 -12.22
C VAL A 95 -0.94 13.22 -12.92
N ASN A 96 -2.07 13.63 -13.51
CA ASN A 96 -2.20 14.93 -14.17
C ASN A 96 -2.40 16.11 -13.20
N LEU A 97 -2.42 15.85 -11.89
CA LEU A 97 -2.56 16.88 -10.86
C LEU A 97 -1.21 17.50 -10.51
N GLN A 98 -1.24 18.78 -10.14
CA GLN A 98 -0.05 19.49 -9.71
C GLN A 98 -0.01 19.63 -8.18
N CYS A 99 1.19 19.49 -7.59
CA CYS A 99 1.40 19.83 -6.19
C CYS A 99 1.14 21.32 -5.97
N VAL A 100 0.14 21.63 -5.15
CA VAL A 100 -0.10 22.99 -4.68
C VAL A 100 0.80 23.25 -3.47
N ARG A 101 1.43 24.43 -3.44
CA ARG A 101 2.24 24.90 -2.29
C ARG A 101 1.37 25.24 -1.10
#